data_AF-A0A7C3B6A6-F1
#
_entry.id   AF-A0A7C3B6A6-F1
#
_cell.length_a   1.000
_cell.length_b   1.000
_cell.length_c   1.000
_cell.angle_alpha   90.00
_cell.angle_beta   90.00
_cell.angle_gamma   90.00
#
_symmetry.space_group_name_H-M   'P 1'
#
loop_
_entity.id
_entity.type
_entity.pdbx_description
1 polymer ?
#
loop_
_entity_poly.entity_id
_entity_poly.type
_entity_poly.pdbx_seq_one_letter_code
_entity_poly.pdbx_strand_id
1 'polypeptide(L)'
;MENKAVETFAAQVRAIPGGEHLDLCYSCGTCVSKCMIQDKVEPDFNPRRLLHMVMMGMREEAFKSPTTWMCSECDLCYTACPQEIHISSVIAAVKQLAIEAGYESPLETVEVNEDLCSGCAICVMVCPYEAPHLIEKEVNGVLDWFSEVDENKCMGCGHCVAACPSGAIARKGVANEDIVPQINIKKPKKKIPSLLVFVCDWCLRVVEDVEILESYPENVRVIHIPCTGRIDPQMALMALSSGIDGVLVCGCAPGECHYKRGNYVSSCKLNLLGKMMDKMELADGRVRFVQIGTQDRGRIRLEMDNMLETLALLKEVA
;
A
#
# COMPACT_ATOMS: atom_id res chain seq x y z
N MET A 1 33.49 29.13 27.61
CA MET A 1 32.10 28.98 27.15
C MET A 1 32.15 28.66 25.68
N GLU A 2 32.10 27.39 25.33
CA GLU A 2 32.05 26.96 23.94
C GLU A 2 30.77 27.48 23.30
N ASN A 3 30.95 28.16 22.17
CA ASN A 3 29.91 28.73 21.35
C ASN A 3 29.19 27.56 20.66
N LYS A 4 28.19 26.94 21.30
CA LYS A 4 27.26 26.02 20.63
C LYS A 4 26.50 26.85 19.61
N ALA A 5 26.99 26.90 18.38
CA ALA A 5 26.26 27.46 17.26
C ALA A 5 24.86 26.82 17.27
N VAL A 6 23.82 27.65 17.30
CA VAL A 6 22.44 27.15 17.19
C VAL A 6 22.35 26.46 15.83
N GLU A 7 22.32 25.14 15.85
CA GLU A 7 22.30 24.31 14.65
C GLU A 7 20.99 24.59 13.89
N THR A 8 21.10 25.03 12.64
CA THR A 8 19.92 25.38 11.83
C THR A 8 19.04 24.16 11.60
N PHE A 9 17.76 24.36 11.32
CA PHE A 9 16.85 23.23 11.04
C PHE A 9 17.34 22.36 9.87
N ALA A 10 17.85 22.98 8.80
CA ALA A 10 18.48 22.26 7.70
C ALA A 10 19.75 21.49 8.09
N ALA A 11 20.55 21.99 9.05
CA ALA A 11 21.69 21.24 9.57
C ALA A 11 21.24 20.01 10.38
N GLN A 12 20.19 20.15 11.20
CA GLN A 12 19.60 19.01 11.93
C GLN A 12 19.08 17.92 10.99
N VAL A 13 18.37 18.31 9.92
CA VAL A 13 17.89 17.34 8.91
C VAL A 13 19.07 16.63 8.22
N ARG A 14 20.13 17.35 7.85
CA ARG A 14 21.32 16.76 7.22
C ARG A 14 22.12 15.83 8.14
N ALA A 15 21.99 16.00 9.45
CA ALA A 15 22.66 15.15 10.43
C ALA A 15 21.97 13.79 10.60
N ILE A 16 20.72 13.63 10.16
CA ILE A 16 19.99 12.37 10.19
C ILE A 16 20.33 11.54 8.94
N PRO A 17 20.60 10.23 9.08
CA PRO A 17 20.86 9.35 7.94
C PRO A 17 19.80 9.46 6.83
N GLY A 18 20.25 9.70 5.60
CA GLY A 18 19.40 9.92 4.43
C GLY A 18 19.00 11.38 4.18
N GLY A 19 19.30 12.30 5.10
CA GLY A 19 19.07 13.74 4.96
C GLY A 19 20.23 14.52 4.33
N GLU A 20 21.38 13.88 4.08
CA GLU A 20 22.66 14.52 3.75
C GLU A 20 22.60 15.36 2.47
N HIS A 21 21.76 14.93 1.51
CA HIS A 21 21.63 15.54 0.18
C HIS A 21 20.61 16.68 0.08
N LEU A 22 20.07 17.16 1.20
CA LEU A 22 19.07 18.25 1.23
C LEU A 22 19.52 19.48 0.40
N ASP A 23 20.78 19.91 0.54
CA ASP A 23 21.30 21.14 -0.07
C ASP A 23 21.47 21.05 -1.59
N LEU A 24 21.42 19.84 -2.15
CA LEU A 24 21.51 19.64 -3.60
C LEU A 24 20.20 20.01 -4.31
N CYS A 25 19.10 20.20 -3.57
CA CYS A 25 17.80 20.46 -4.15
C CYS A 25 17.71 21.88 -4.72
N TYR A 26 17.65 22.00 -6.05
CA TYR A 26 17.35 23.26 -6.75
C TYR A 26 15.85 23.45 -7.05
N SER A 27 14.99 22.60 -6.49
CA SER A 27 13.53 22.76 -6.52
C SER A 27 12.87 22.68 -7.91
N CYS A 28 13.29 21.74 -8.74
CA CYS A 28 12.67 21.46 -10.05
C CYS A 28 11.20 21.02 -9.98
N GLY A 29 10.79 20.37 -8.88
CA GLY A 29 9.41 19.90 -8.69
C GLY A 29 9.09 18.52 -9.26
N THR A 30 10.06 17.76 -9.79
CA THR A 30 9.81 16.41 -10.32
C THR A 30 9.25 15.43 -9.27
N CYS A 31 9.66 15.58 -8.01
CA CYS A 31 9.11 14.79 -6.91
C CYS A 31 7.61 15.03 -6.68
N VAL A 32 7.12 16.23 -6.99
CA VAL A 32 5.69 16.57 -6.93
C VAL A 32 4.96 15.90 -8.08
N SER A 33 5.45 16.07 -9.32
CA SER A 33 4.77 15.54 -10.52
C SER A 33 4.76 14.01 -10.63
N LYS A 34 5.70 13.31 -9.97
CA LYS A 34 5.74 11.84 -9.95
C LYS A 34 4.90 11.23 -8.85
N CYS A 35 4.62 11.97 -7.78
CA CYS A 35 3.91 11.43 -6.62
C CYS A 35 2.40 11.47 -6.84
N MET A 36 1.72 10.36 -6.57
CA MET A 36 0.26 10.27 -6.73
C MET A 36 -0.51 10.83 -5.53
N ILE A 37 0.14 11.10 -4.39
CA ILE A 37 -0.56 11.53 -3.17
C ILE A 37 -1.30 12.85 -3.41
N GLN A 38 -0.66 13.79 -4.11
CA GLN A 38 -1.24 15.11 -4.36
C GLN A 38 -2.53 15.03 -5.17
N ASP A 39 -2.52 14.22 -6.23
CA ASP A 39 -3.66 14.10 -7.14
C ASP A 39 -4.77 13.20 -6.58
N LYS A 40 -4.43 12.21 -5.74
CA LYS A 40 -5.39 11.19 -5.29
C LYS A 40 -5.99 11.43 -3.91
N VAL A 41 -5.25 12.03 -2.99
CA VAL A 41 -5.63 12.02 -1.56
C VAL A 41 -5.51 13.39 -0.91
N GLU A 42 -4.39 14.09 -1.10
CA GLU A 42 -4.07 15.30 -0.34
C GLU A 42 -3.47 16.40 -1.23
N PRO A 43 -4.29 17.38 -1.69
CA PRO A 43 -3.83 18.46 -2.57
C PRO A 43 -2.66 19.30 -2.03
N ASP A 44 -2.49 19.37 -0.71
CA ASP A 44 -1.40 20.08 -0.05
C ASP A 44 -0.10 19.25 0.08
N PHE A 45 -0.10 17.98 -0.34
CA PHE A 45 1.11 17.18 -0.37
C PHE A 45 2.10 17.73 -1.40
N ASN A 46 3.26 18.21 -0.94
CA ASN A 46 4.25 18.83 -1.81
C ASN A 46 5.68 18.71 -1.24
N PRO A 47 6.45 17.68 -1.66
CA PRO A 47 7.84 17.48 -1.23
C PRO A 47 8.74 18.68 -1.49
N ARG A 48 8.58 19.37 -2.63
CA ARG A 48 9.36 20.58 -2.94
C ARG A 48 9.11 21.68 -1.93
N ARG A 49 7.84 21.93 -1.56
CA ARG A 49 7.45 22.93 -0.55
C ARG A 49 8.05 22.57 0.81
N LEU A 50 8.00 21.30 1.21
CA LEU A 50 8.57 20.84 2.47
C LEU A 50 10.08 21.08 2.55
N LEU A 51 10.84 20.70 1.52
CA LEU A 51 12.29 20.95 1.49
C LEU A 51 12.63 22.45 1.58
N HIS A 52 11.84 23.31 0.94
CA HIS A 52 12.00 24.76 1.12
C HIS A 52 11.72 25.24 2.55
N MET A 53 10.67 24.72 3.20
CA MET A 53 10.38 25.06 4.61
C MET A 53 11.56 24.68 5.52
N VAL A 54 12.18 23.53 5.27
CA VAL A 54 13.39 23.10 5.99
C VAL A 54 14.54 24.10 5.80
N MET A 55 14.83 24.49 4.55
CA MET A 55 15.90 25.44 4.24
C MET A 55 15.65 26.84 4.81
N MET A 56 14.39 27.24 4.96
CA MET A 56 13.98 28.53 5.55
C MET A 56 13.89 28.50 7.09
N GLY A 57 14.10 27.35 7.73
CA GLY A 57 13.98 27.24 9.19
C GLY A 57 12.53 27.23 9.71
N MET A 58 11.54 27.00 8.84
CA MET A 58 10.11 26.95 9.17
C MET A 58 9.74 25.61 9.79
N ARG A 59 10.19 25.39 11.03
CA ARG A 59 10.14 24.09 11.71
C ARG A 59 8.71 23.62 11.97
N GLU A 60 7.89 24.47 12.59
CA GLU A 60 6.53 24.09 12.97
C GLU A 60 5.64 23.80 11.76
N GLU A 61 5.78 24.60 10.70
CA GLU A 61 5.05 24.43 9.46
C GLU A 61 5.47 23.17 8.72
N ALA A 62 6.78 22.84 8.73
CA ALA A 62 7.28 21.59 8.19
C ALA A 62 6.70 20.38 8.95
N PHE A 63 6.68 20.43 10.29
CA PHE A 63 6.16 19.33 11.11
C PHE A 63 4.65 19.13 10.97
N LYS A 64 3.88 20.21 10.80
CA LYS A 64 2.43 20.13 10.55
C LYS A 64 2.08 19.77 9.09
N SER A 65 3.05 19.80 8.18
CA SER A 65 2.77 19.55 6.76
C SER A 65 2.31 18.10 6.54
N PRO A 66 1.24 17.86 5.76
CA PRO A 66 0.84 16.50 5.39
C PRO A 66 1.96 15.75 4.66
N THR A 67 2.84 16.47 3.97
CA THR A 67 4.00 15.91 3.27
C THR A 67 4.93 15.12 4.20
N THR A 68 5.10 15.58 5.43
CA THR A 68 5.93 14.95 6.46
C THR A 68 5.40 13.58 6.85
N TRP A 69 4.08 13.44 6.86
CA TRP A 69 3.41 12.24 7.40
C TRP A 69 3.01 11.25 6.32
N MET A 70 2.55 11.73 5.16
CA MET A 70 2.00 10.88 4.10
C MET A 70 3.03 10.28 3.16
N CYS A 71 4.29 10.74 3.20
CA CYS A 71 5.34 10.14 2.37
C CYS A 71 5.54 8.68 2.76
N SER A 72 5.34 7.78 1.79
CA SER A 72 5.41 6.34 1.99
C SER A 72 6.80 5.73 1.76
N GLU A 73 7.80 6.58 1.47
CA GLU A 73 9.17 6.17 1.14
C GLU A 73 9.22 5.11 0.01
N CYS A 74 8.39 5.27 -1.01
CA CYS A 74 8.37 4.38 -2.18
C CYS A 74 9.49 4.64 -3.20
N ASP A 75 10.25 5.72 -3.03
CA ASP A 75 11.38 6.13 -3.88
C ASP A 75 11.09 6.32 -5.37
N LEU A 76 9.82 6.34 -5.77
CA LEU A 76 9.46 6.64 -7.15
C LEU A 76 9.97 8.02 -7.60
N CYS A 77 10.06 8.98 -6.67
CA CYS A 77 10.61 10.31 -6.96
C CYS A 77 12.12 10.32 -7.13
N TYR A 78 12.85 9.34 -6.56
CA TYR A 78 14.31 9.28 -6.61
C TYR A 78 14.80 9.03 -8.03
N THR A 79 14.24 8.05 -8.73
CA THR A 79 14.62 7.71 -10.12
C THR A 79 14.33 8.84 -11.12
N ALA A 80 13.54 9.84 -10.71
CA ALA A 80 13.22 11.00 -11.52
C ALA A 80 13.96 12.27 -11.05
N CYS A 81 14.72 12.21 -9.95
CA CYS A 81 15.41 13.35 -9.40
C CYS A 81 16.69 13.65 -10.18
N PRO A 82 16.82 14.83 -10.81
CA PRO A 82 18.01 15.20 -11.59
C PRO A 82 19.26 15.46 -10.74
N GLN A 83 19.13 15.43 -9.41
CA GLN A 83 20.22 15.58 -8.44
C GLN A 83 20.40 14.31 -7.61
N GLU A 84 19.67 13.23 -7.93
CA GLU A 84 19.76 11.94 -7.24
C GLU A 84 19.59 12.08 -5.71
N ILE A 85 18.66 12.95 -5.30
CA ILE A 85 18.31 13.13 -3.89
C ILE A 85 17.25 12.10 -3.54
N HIS A 86 17.48 11.30 -2.50
CA HIS A 86 16.42 10.50 -1.86
C HIS A 86 15.49 11.41 -1.08
N ILE A 87 14.58 12.09 -1.79
CA ILE A 87 13.64 13.06 -1.21
C ILE A 87 12.80 12.42 -0.10
N SER A 88 12.40 11.17 -0.28
CA SER A 88 11.75 10.33 0.74
C SER A 88 12.56 10.23 2.03
N SER A 89 13.87 10.00 1.96
CA SER A 89 14.75 9.93 3.13
C SER A 89 14.92 11.29 3.81
N VAL A 90 14.99 12.38 3.04
CA VAL A 90 14.98 13.75 3.59
C VAL A 90 13.65 14.00 4.32
N ILE A 91 12.52 13.56 3.77
CA ILE A 91 11.21 13.68 4.44
C ILE A 91 11.16 12.80 5.70
N ALA A 92 11.70 11.59 5.66
CA ALA A 92 11.78 10.70 6.82
C ALA A 92 12.62 11.34 7.94
N ALA A 93 13.71 12.03 7.61
CA ALA A 93 14.49 12.81 8.58
C ALA A 93 13.68 13.96 9.20
N VAL A 94 12.89 14.69 8.40
CA VAL A 94 11.98 15.72 8.92
C VAL A 94 10.92 15.11 9.84
N LYS A 95 10.36 13.95 9.46
CA LYS A 95 9.38 13.21 10.27
C LYS A 95 9.97 12.76 11.59
N GLN A 96 11.20 12.25 11.60
CA GLN A 96 11.91 11.89 12.83
C GLN A 96 12.04 13.09 13.77
N LEU A 97 12.50 14.25 13.27
CA LEU A 97 12.60 15.47 14.08
C LEU A 97 11.23 15.97 14.58
N ALA A 98 10.15 15.75 13.83
CA ALA A 98 8.80 16.08 14.25
C ALA A 98 8.37 15.21 15.45
N ILE A 99 8.62 13.90 15.37
CA ILE A 99 8.33 12.94 16.45
C ILE A 99 9.15 13.27 17.71
N GLU A 100 10.44 13.56 17.56
CA GLU A 100 11.31 13.99 18.68
C GLU A 100 10.84 15.30 19.32
N ALA A 101 10.15 16.15 18.56
CA ALA A 101 9.53 17.39 19.04
C ALA A 101 8.13 17.20 19.63
N GLY A 102 7.63 15.95 19.72
CA GLY A 102 6.34 15.61 20.31
C GLY A 102 5.14 15.70 19.35
N TYR A 103 5.37 15.71 18.04
CA TYR A 103 4.29 15.59 17.05
C TYR A 103 4.00 14.12 16.76
N GLU A 104 2.73 13.83 16.49
CA GLU A 104 2.25 12.48 16.20
C GLU A 104 1.67 12.39 14.79
N SER A 105 1.74 11.19 14.22
CA SER A 105 1.19 10.90 12.91
C SER A 105 -0.34 11.05 12.89
N PRO A 106 -0.92 11.82 11.96
CA PRO A 106 -2.36 11.95 11.81
C PRO A 106 -2.99 10.80 11.00
N LEU A 107 -2.21 9.80 10.58
CA LEU A 107 -2.69 8.73 9.73
C LEU A 107 -3.51 7.71 10.50
N GLU A 108 -4.55 7.17 9.87
CA GLU A 108 -5.27 6.01 10.41
C GLU A 108 -4.37 4.76 10.32
N THR A 109 -4.06 4.20 11.47
CA THR A 109 -3.16 3.05 11.61
C THR A 109 -3.95 1.76 11.79
N VAL A 110 -3.25 0.64 11.93
CA VAL A 110 -3.89 -0.64 12.26
C VAL A 110 -3.81 -0.85 13.76
N GLU A 111 -4.86 -1.40 14.32
CA GLU A 111 -4.99 -1.72 15.74
C GLU A 111 -4.96 -3.24 15.93
N VAL A 112 -4.43 -3.67 17.08
CA VAL A 112 -4.35 -5.09 17.46
C VAL A 112 -5.41 -5.37 18.52
N ASN A 113 -6.28 -6.33 18.23
CA ASN A 113 -7.16 -6.94 19.21
C ASN A 113 -6.36 -7.98 20.01
N GLU A 114 -6.07 -7.65 21.27
CA GLU A 114 -5.30 -8.49 22.19
C GLU A 114 -5.99 -9.83 22.48
N ASP A 115 -7.32 -9.88 22.52
CA ASP A 115 -8.09 -11.13 22.77
C ASP A 115 -7.90 -12.17 21.66
N LEU A 116 -7.53 -11.73 20.45
CA LEU A 116 -7.29 -12.60 19.29
C LEU A 116 -5.80 -12.77 18.98
N CYS A 117 -4.92 -11.97 19.61
CA CYS A 117 -3.51 -11.96 19.29
C CYS A 117 -2.80 -13.15 19.92
N SER A 118 -2.00 -13.88 19.14
CA SER A 118 -1.24 -15.04 19.62
C SER A 118 0.25 -14.77 19.81
N GLY A 119 0.70 -13.52 19.67
CA GLY A 119 2.12 -13.17 19.81
C GLY A 119 3.07 -13.74 18.75
N CYS A 120 2.55 -14.29 17.64
CA CYS A 120 3.36 -15.05 16.66
C CYS A 120 4.36 -14.23 15.81
N ALA A 121 4.40 -12.90 15.94
CA ALA A 121 5.28 -11.97 15.23
C ALA A 121 5.20 -11.94 13.68
N ILE A 122 4.23 -12.60 13.04
CA ILE A 122 4.09 -12.57 11.58
C ILE A 122 3.90 -11.13 11.05
N CYS A 123 3.11 -10.32 11.76
CA CYS A 123 2.91 -8.90 11.45
C CYS A 123 4.23 -8.11 11.41
N VAL A 124 5.16 -8.40 12.32
CA VAL A 124 6.49 -7.78 12.40
C VAL A 124 7.29 -8.12 11.15
N MET A 125 7.33 -9.41 10.78
CA MET A 125 8.11 -9.88 9.62
C MET A 125 7.62 -9.32 8.28
N VAL A 126 6.30 -9.20 8.10
CA VAL A 126 5.73 -8.76 6.82
C VAL A 126 5.70 -7.25 6.65
N CYS A 127 5.75 -6.48 7.74
CA CYS A 127 5.62 -5.02 7.66
C CYS A 127 6.81 -4.40 6.91
N PRO A 128 6.58 -3.60 5.86
CA PRO A 128 7.67 -2.90 5.17
C PRO A 128 8.18 -1.67 5.92
N TYR A 129 7.52 -1.28 7.02
CA TYR A 129 7.81 -0.07 7.79
C TYR A 129 8.26 -0.36 9.23
N GLU A 130 8.37 -1.64 9.60
CA GLU A 130 8.78 -2.05 10.97
C GLU A 130 7.91 -1.42 12.07
N ALA A 131 6.62 -1.20 11.76
CA ALA A 131 5.67 -0.60 12.70
C ALA A 131 5.19 -1.58 13.79
N PRO A 132 4.78 -2.81 13.48
CA PRO A 132 4.46 -3.79 14.51
C PRO A 132 5.71 -4.26 15.25
N HIS A 133 5.62 -4.38 16.57
CA HIS A 133 6.64 -4.98 17.43
C HIS A 133 5.97 -5.79 18.55
N LEU A 134 6.71 -6.71 19.17
CA LEU A 134 6.19 -7.50 20.28
C LEU A 134 6.45 -6.81 21.61
N ILE A 135 5.45 -6.87 22.49
CA ILE A 135 5.53 -6.45 23.88
C ILE A 135 5.10 -7.61 24.78
N GLU A 136 5.66 -7.64 25.97
CA GLU A 136 5.33 -8.62 27.00
C GLU A 136 4.36 -8.00 28.00
N LYS A 137 3.26 -8.69 28.30
CA LYS A 137 2.25 -8.27 29.29
C LYS A 137 1.90 -9.43 30.20
N GLU A 138 1.64 -9.12 31.47
CA GLU A 138 1.12 -10.10 32.42
C GLU A 138 -0.40 -10.18 32.29
N VAL A 139 -0.92 -11.37 31.95
CA VAL A 139 -2.34 -11.67 31.84
C VAL A 139 -2.66 -12.84 32.77
N ASN A 140 -3.52 -12.60 33.77
CA ASN A 140 -3.90 -13.61 34.78
C ASN A 140 -2.71 -14.26 35.52
N GLY A 141 -1.64 -13.49 35.78
CA GLY A 141 -0.45 -13.98 36.47
C GLY A 141 0.53 -14.78 35.58
N VAL A 142 0.31 -14.79 34.27
CA VAL A 142 1.20 -15.43 33.28
C VAL A 142 1.70 -14.36 32.31
N LEU A 143 2.99 -14.40 32.00
CA LEU A 143 3.58 -13.54 30.99
C LEU A 143 3.19 -14.04 29.60
N ASP A 144 2.66 -13.16 28.76
CA ASP A 144 2.26 -13.44 27.39
C ASP A 144 2.71 -12.32 26.44
N TRP A 145 2.76 -12.63 25.15
CA TRP A 145 3.30 -11.76 24.10
C TRP A 145 2.20 -11.22 23.20
N PHE A 146 2.17 -9.90 23.03
CA PHE A 146 1.22 -9.22 22.18
C PHE A 146 1.94 -8.38 21.14
N SER A 147 1.31 -8.20 19.98
CA SER A 147 1.79 -7.23 19.00
C SER A 147 1.24 -5.85 19.35
N GLU A 148 2.09 -4.85 19.35
CA GLU A 148 1.74 -3.42 19.39
C GLU A 148 2.21 -2.76 18.08
N VAL A 149 1.56 -1.67 17.68
CA VAL A 149 1.85 -0.98 16.42
C VAL A 149 2.32 0.43 16.72
N ASP A 150 3.53 0.77 16.25
CA ASP A 150 4.03 2.14 16.27
C ASP A 150 3.25 2.99 15.25
N GLU A 151 2.40 3.87 15.77
CA GLU A 151 1.53 4.72 14.95
C GLU A 151 2.31 5.70 14.07
N ASN A 152 3.51 6.10 14.50
CA ASN A 152 4.35 7.01 13.76
C ASN A 152 5.05 6.32 12.58
N LYS A 153 5.13 4.98 12.55
CA LYS A 153 5.68 4.22 11.42
C LYS A 153 4.61 3.62 10.51
N CYS A 154 3.40 3.39 11.01
CA CYS A 154 2.36 2.72 10.25
C CYS A 154 1.85 3.58 9.08
N MET A 155 1.90 3.02 7.87
CA MET A 155 1.33 3.66 6.66
C MET A 155 -0.03 3.06 6.23
N GLY A 156 -0.64 2.21 7.06
CA GLY A 156 -2.00 1.70 6.82
C GLY A 156 -2.16 0.74 5.62
N CYS A 157 -1.08 0.16 5.11
CA CYS A 157 -1.05 -0.62 3.86
C CYS A 157 -1.71 -2.03 3.93
N GLY A 158 -1.99 -2.55 5.12
CA GLY A 158 -2.72 -3.80 5.29
C GLY A 158 -1.95 -5.12 5.10
N HIS A 159 -0.61 -5.09 5.01
CA HIS A 159 0.18 -6.33 4.86
C HIS A 159 0.03 -7.27 6.06
N CYS A 160 0.04 -6.69 7.27
CA CYS A 160 -0.16 -7.42 8.51
C CYS A 160 -1.57 -8.01 8.60
N VAL A 161 -2.60 -7.28 8.17
CA VAL A 161 -4.00 -7.75 8.12
C VAL A 161 -4.10 -9.00 7.24
N ALA A 162 -3.44 -8.99 6.08
CA ALA A 162 -3.41 -10.14 5.16
C ALA A 162 -2.57 -11.33 5.64
N ALA A 163 -1.72 -11.13 6.65
CA ALA A 163 -0.80 -12.16 7.15
C ALA A 163 -1.21 -12.69 8.54
N CYS A 164 -2.12 -12.02 9.23
CA CYS A 164 -2.55 -12.38 10.56
C CYS A 164 -3.48 -13.59 10.51
N PRO A 165 -3.07 -14.78 11.00
CA PRO A 165 -3.87 -15.98 10.91
C PRO A 165 -5.11 -15.94 11.82
N SER A 166 -5.07 -15.17 12.91
CA SER A 166 -6.18 -15.02 13.85
C SER A 166 -7.11 -13.85 13.52
N GLY A 167 -6.79 -13.04 12.51
CA GLY A 167 -7.55 -11.82 12.20
C GLY A 167 -7.46 -10.73 13.28
N ALA A 168 -6.45 -10.79 14.16
CA ALA A 168 -6.30 -9.90 15.31
C ALA A 168 -5.86 -8.47 14.97
N ILE A 169 -5.44 -8.15 13.75
CA ILE A 169 -4.95 -6.82 13.38
C ILE A 169 -5.73 -6.26 12.21
N ALA A 170 -6.27 -5.04 12.35
CA ALA A 170 -7.16 -4.45 11.36
C ALA A 170 -7.22 -2.92 11.45
N ARG A 171 -7.79 -2.30 10.41
CA ARG A 171 -8.32 -0.93 10.42
C ARG A 171 -9.47 -0.83 9.43
N LYS A 172 -10.27 0.22 9.55
CA LYS A 172 -11.40 0.46 8.65
C LYS A 172 -10.93 0.60 7.19
N GLY A 173 -11.69 0.01 6.28
CA GLY A 173 -11.39 -0.02 4.84
C GLY A 173 -10.31 -1.03 4.45
N VAL A 174 -9.73 -1.75 5.41
CA VAL A 174 -8.70 -2.77 5.19
C VAL A 174 -9.06 -4.09 5.86
N ALA A 175 -9.91 -4.08 6.87
CA ALA A 175 -10.30 -5.27 7.61
C ALA A 175 -10.96 -6.32 6.70
N ASN A 176 -10.93 -7.59 7.11
CA ASN A 176 -11.61 -8.65 6.35
C ASN A 176 -13.12 -8.38 6.30
N GLU A 177 -13.67 -7.82 7.36
CA GLU A 177 -15.07 -7.45 7.54
C GLU A 177 -15.50 -6.35 6.56
N ASP A 178 -14.57 -5.51 6.11
CA ASP A 178 -14.84 -4.47 5.12
C ASP A 178 -14.78 -5.02 3.68
N ILE A 179 -13.83 -5.94 3.40
CA ILE A 179 -13.52 -6.41 2.04
C ILE A 179 -14.33 -7.64 1.65
N VAL A 180 -14.40 -8.65 2.52
CA VAL A 180 -15.00 -9.95 2.23
C VAL A 180 -16.48 -9.84 1.85
N PRO A 181 -17.32 -9.02 2.52
CA PRO A 181 -18.72 -8.89 2.11
C PRO A 181 -18.92 -8.34 0.69
N GLN A 182 -17.94 -7.61 0.16
CA GLN A 182 -18.00 -7.06 -1.21
C GLN A 182 -17.77 -8.12 -2.29
N ILE A 183 -17.21 -9.28 -1.93
CA ILE A 183 -16.93 -10.39 -2.85
C ILE A 183 -18.23 -10.96 -3.42
N ASN A 184 -19.34 -10.93 -2.69
CA ASN A 184 -20.56 -11.60 -3.14
C ASN A 184 -21.28 -10.81 -4.25
N ILE A 185 -21.24 -11.33 -5.47
CA ILE A 185 -21.93 -10.75 -6.64
C ILE A 185 -23.26 -11.48 -6.85
N LYS A 186 -24.34 -10.73 -7.13
CA LYS A 186 -25.58 -11.34 -7.64
C LYS A 186 -25.30 -11.95 -9.01
N LYS A 187 -25.29 -13.28 -9.12
CA LYS A 187 -25.06 -13.96 -10.39
C LYS A 187 -26.05 -13.49 -11.46
N PRO A 188 -25.58 -13.02 -12.64
CA PRO A 188 -26.47 -12.69 -13.73
C PRO A 188 -27.19 -13.96 -14.22
N LYS A 189 -28.46 -13.85 -14.59
CA LYS A 189 -29.28 -14.97 -15.13
C LYS A 189 -28.81 -15.50 -16.51
N LYS A 190 -27.83 -14.84 -17.14
CA LYS A 190 -27.33 -15.12 -18.51
C LYS A 190 -26.00 -15.87 -18.47
N LYS A 191 -25.60 -16.52 -19.57
CA LYS A 191 -24.27 -17.14 -19.83
C LYS A 191 -23.09 -16.13 -19.84
N ILE A 192 -23.21 -14.99 -19.18
CA ILE A 192 -22.15 -13.98 -19.12
C ILE A 192 -21.18 -14.37 -17.99
N PRO A 193 -19.86 -14.34 -18.19
CA PRO A 193 -18.90 -14.59 -17.13
C PRO A 193 -18.94 -13.47 -16.07
N SER A 194 -18.83 -13.85 -14.82
CA SER A 194 -18.72 -12.96 -13.67
C SER A 194 -17.25 -12.84 -13.24
N LEU A 195 -16.83 -11.63 -12.91
CA LEU A 195 -15.43 -11.33 -12.64
C LEU A 195 -15.32 -10.41 -11.43
N LEU A 196 -14.49 -10.81 -10.47
CA LEU A 196 -14.10 -9.96 -9.36
C LEU A 196 -12.73 -9.35 -9.64
N VAL A 197 -12.58 -8.05 -9.44
CA VAL A 197 -11.33 -7.32 -9.64
C VAL A 197 -10.90 -6.69 -8.33
N PHE A 198 -9.76 -7.12 -7.80
CA PHE A 198 -9.09 -6.40 -6.72
C PHE A 198 -8.10 -5.41 -7.32
N VAL A 199 -8.28 -4.12 -7.08
CA VAL A 199 -7.40 -3.08 -7.63
C VAL A 199 -6.70 -2.33 -6.51
N CYS A 200 -5.38 -2.19 -6.65
CA CYS A 200 -4.58 -1.36 -5.74
C CYS A 200 -4.84 0.13 -5.99
N ASP A 201 -5.17 0.88 -4.94
CA ASP A 201 -5.53 2.31 -4.99
C ASP A 201 -4.45 3.19 -5.66
N TRP A 202 -3.18 2.75 -5.61
CA TRP A 202 -2.03 3.49 -6.16
C TRP A 202 -1.56 3.02 -7.55
N CYS A 203 -2.13 1.93 -8.07
CA CYS A 203 -1.63 1.29 -9.29
C CYS A 203 -1.96 2.09 -10.54
N LEU A 204 -3.25 2.41 -10.73
CA LEU A 204 -3.74 3.16 -11.88
C LEU A 204 -3.51 4.66 -11.64
N ARG A 205 -2.70 5.29 -12.48
CA ARG A 205 -2.26 6.69 -12.25
C ARG A 205 -3.12 7.74 -12.93
N VAL A 206 -3.82 7.36 -13.98
CA VAL A 206 -4.71 8.25 -14.72
C VAL A 206 -6.15 7.96 -14.30
N VAL A 207 -6.94 9.01 -14.14
CA VAL A 207 -8.32 8.90 -13.62
C VAL A 207 -9.17 8.11 -14.61
N GLU A 208 -8.91 8.27 -15.90
CA GLU A 208 -9.61 7.59 -16.99
C GLU A 208 -9.50 6.06 -16.89
N ASP A 209 -8.36 5.52 -16.44
CA ASP A 209 -8.19 4.07 -16.26
C ASP A 209 -9.03 3.54 -15.10
N VAL A 210 -9.21 4.35 -14.05
CA VAL A 210 -10.09 4.02 -12.92
C VAL A 210 -11.56 4.11 -13.36
N GLU A 211 -11.95 5.16 -14.06
CA GLU A 211 -13.30 5.34 -14.60
C GLU A 211 -13.67 4.21 -15.57
N ILE A 212 -12.75 3.79 -16.44
CA ILE A 212 -12.96 2.64 -17.33
C ILE A 212 -13.22 1.39 -16.50
N LEU A 213 -12.39 1.11 -15.49
CA LEU A 213 -12.51 -0.06 -14.64
C LEU A 213 -13.86 -0.09 -13.90
N GLU A 214 -14.31 1.06 -13.41
CA GLU A 214 -15.59 1.22 -12.69
C GLU A 214 -16.81 1.26 -13.61
N SER A 215 -16.62 1.49 -14.92
CA SER A 215 -17.70 1.50 -15.92
C SER A 215 -18.14 0.12 -16.41
N TYR A 216 -17.42 -0.95 -16.03
CA TYR A 216 -17.76 -2.31 -16.47
C TYR A 216 -19.17 -2.73 -15.97
N PRO A 217 -19.89 -3.60 -16.72
CA PRO A 217 -21.27 -3.96 -16.37
C PRO A 217 -21.36 -4.76 -15.06
N GLU A 218 -22.57 -4.94 -14.53
CA GLU A 218 -22.84 -5.53 -13.20
C GLU A 218 -22.27 -6.95 -12.97
N ASN A 219 -21.89 -7.67 -14.03
CA ASN A 219 -21.20 -8.96 -13.92
C ASN A 219 -19.72 -8.81 -13.48
N VAL A 220 -19.17 -7.60 -13.52
CA VAL A 220 -17.84 -7.26 -13.01
C VAL A 220 -17.99 -6.47 -11.73
N ARG A 221 -17.32 -6.89 -10.67
CA ARG A 221 -17.23 -6.15 -9.41
C ARG A 221 -15.79 -5.72 -9.19
N VAL A 222 -15.59 -4.43 -8.97
CA VAL A 222 -14.30 -3.85 -8.60
C VAL A 222 -14.29 -3.64 -7.08
N ILE A 223 -13.23 -4.09 -6.42
CA ILE A 223 -12.95 -3.88 -5.01
C ILE A 223 -11.59 -3.17 -4.93
N HIS A 224 -11.61 -1.96 -4.38
CA HIS A 224 -10.41 -1.18 -4.08
C HIS A 224 -9.74 -1.74 -2.82
N ILE A 225 -8.42 -1.88 -2.87
CA ILE A 225 -7.57 -2.25 -1.73
C ILE A 225 -6.40 -1.28 -1.65
N PRO A 226 -5.94 -0.89 -0.45
CA PRO A 226 -4.84 0.08 -0.34
C PRO A 226 -3.59 -0.37 -1.08
N CYS A 227 -3.28 -1.66 -1.02
CA CYS A 227 -2.12 -2.24 -1.66
C CYS A 227 -2.42 -3.66 -2.06
N THR A 228 -1.83 -4.16 -3.14
CA THR A 228 -1.91 -5.60 -3.42
C THR A 228 -1.32 -6.44 -2.31
N GLY A 229 -0.36 -5.94 -1.51
CA GLY A 229 0.16 -6.67 -0.34
C GLY A 229 -0.92 -7.07 0.68
N ARG A 230 -2.07 -6.38 0.67
CA ARG A 230 -3.27 -6.70 1.44
C ARG A 230 -4.03 -7.93 0.91
N ILE A 231 -3.78 -8.36 -0.33
CA ILE A 231 -4.45 -9.53 -0.87
C ILE A 231 -4.10 -10.76 -0.02
N ASP A 232 -5.13 -11.47 0.37
CA ASP A 232 -5.04 -12.82 0.91
C ASP A 232 -5.48 -13.78 -0.21
N PRO A 233 -4.67 -14.78 -0.61
CA PRO A 233 -5.08 -15.82 -1.55
C PRO A 233 -6.45 -16.45 -1.24
N GLN A 234 -6.84 -16.51 0.04
CA GLN A 234 -8.16 -16.99 0.44
C GLN A 234 -9.30 -16.16 -0.16
N MET A 235 -9.13 -14.83 -0.31
CA MET A 235 -10.15 -13.98 -0.94
C MET A 235 -10.44 -14.39 -2.38
N ALA A 236 -9.39 -14.75 -3.14
CA ALA A 236 -9.57 -15.25 -4.51
C ALA A 236 -10.30 -16.60 -4.52
N LEU A 237 -9.96 -17.51 -3.61
CA LEU A 237 -10.63 -18.80 -3.48
C LEU A 237 -12.09 -18.67 -3.02
N MET A 238 -12.39 -17.76 -2.11
CA MET A 238 -13.74 -17.44 -1.65
C MET A 238 -14.60 -16.88 -2.77
N ALA A 239 -14.03 -16.00 -3.61
CA ALA A 239 -14.71 -15.48 -4.79
C ALA A 239 -15.10 -16.62 -5.75
N LEU A 240 -14.15 -17.51 -6.09
CA LEU A 240 -14.42 -18.66 -6.94
C LEU A 240 -15.46 -19.62 -6.32
N SER A 241 -15.37 -19.87 -5.00
CA SER A 241 -16.30 -20.75 -4.28
C SER A 241 -17.72 -20.18 -4.18
N SER A 242 -17.85 -18.85 -4.21
CA SER A 242 -19.14 -18.14 -4.34
C SER A 242 -19.73 -18.27 -5.76
N GLY A 243 -18.98 -18.89 -6.67
CA GLY A 243 -19.33 -19.16 -8.05
C GLY A 243 -19.12 -17.97 -8.98
N ILE A 244 -18.21 -17.06 -8.61
CA ILE A 244 -17.64 -16.09 -9.53
C ILE A 244 -16.69 -16.83 -10.46
N ASP A 245 -16.74 -16.52 -11.75
CA ASP A 245 -16.03 -17.31 -12.76
C ASP A 245 -14.53 -17.00 -12.79
N GLY A 246 -14.14 -15.77 -12.44
CA GLY A 246 -12.73 -15.43 -12.29
C GLY A 246 -12.43 -14.26 -11.35
N VAL A 247 -11.15 -14.13 -11.03
CA VAL A 247 -10.58 -13.11 -10.16
C VAL A 247 -9.39 -12.48 -10.85
N LEU A 248 -9.40 -11.16 -10.99
CA LEU A 248 -8.26 -10.36 -11.46
C LEU A 248 -7.73 -9.55 -10.29
N VAL A 249 -6.43 -9.61 -10.04
CA VAL A 249 -5.74 -8.74 -9.09
C VAL A 249 -4.88 -7.78 -9.89
N CYS A 250 -5.03 -6.47 -9.66
CA CYS A 250 -4.29 -5.41 -10.34
C CYS A 250 -3.41 -4.66 -9.34
N GLY A 251 -2.09 -4.63 -9.59
CA GLY A 251 -1.11 -4.01 -8.71
C GLY A 251 0.01 -3.28 -9.44
N CYS A 252 0.80 -2.52 -8.70
CA CYS A 252 1.91 -1.75 -9.26
C CYS A 252 2.96 -2.66 -9.93
N ALA A 253 3.54 -2.18 -11.03
CA ALA A 253 4.75 -2.75 -11.62
C ALA A 253 5.89 -2.90 -10.59
N PRO A 254 6.78 -3.90 -10.75
CA PRO A 254 8.00 -4.01 -9.94
C PRO A 254 8.75 -2.67 -9.87
N GLY A 255 9.21 -2.29 -8.67
CA GLY A 255 9.89 -1.02 -8.44
C GLY A 255 9.00 0.22 -8.28
N GLU A 256 7.68 0.11 -8.53
CA GLU A 256 6.76 1.25 -8.44
C GLU A 256 5.76 1.15 -7.27
N CYS A 257 5.97 0.23 -6.33
CA CYS A 257 5.01 0.03 -5.23
C CYS A 257 4.97 1.24 -4.30
N HIS A 258 3.77 1.78 -4.09
CA HIS A 258 3.57 2.88 -3.16
C HIS A 258 3.94 2.52 -1.72
N TYR A 259 3.80 1.26 -1.31
CA TYR A 259 4.14 0.81 0.05
C TYR A 259 5.40 -0.06 0.11
N LYS A 260 6.47 0.41 -0.55
CA LYS A 260 7.80 -0.22 -0.67
C LYS A 260 7.82 -1.55 -1.43
N ARG A 261 7.11 -2.59 -0.95
CA ARG A 261 7.25 -3.97 -1.49
C ARG A 261 5.98 -4.82 -1.59
N GLY A 262 4.79 -4.25 -1.48
CA GLY A 262 3.54 -5.03 -1.48
C GLY A 262 3.22 -5.78 -2.77
N ASN A 263 3.61 -5.24 -3.91
CA ASN A 263 3.50 -5.95 -5.19
C ASN A 263 4.37 -7.22 -5.26
N TYR A 264 5.58 -7.20 -4.68
CA TYR A 264 6.45 -8.37 -4.60
C TYR A 264 5.87 -9.44 -3.69
N VAL A 265 5.37 -9.04 -2.51
CA VAL A 265 4.68 -9.97 -1.59
C VAL A 265 3.49 -10.64 -2.29
N SER A 266 2.71 -9.86 -3.04
CA SER A 266 1.55 -10.36 -3.79
C SER A 266 1.95 -11.31 -4.92
N SER A 267 3.04 -10.99 -5.63
CA SER A 267 3.58 -11.85 -6.68
C SER A 267 3.94 -13.22 -6.12
N CYS A 268 4.61 -13.29 -4.96
CA CYS A 268 4.91 -14.54 -4.28
C CYS A 268 3.64 -15.30 -3.87
N LYS A 269 2.68 -14.61 -3.23
CA LYS A 269 1.40 -15.20 -2.78
C LYS A 269 0.59 -15.79 -3.93
N LEU A 270 0.41 -15.02 -5.01
CA LEU A 270 -0.44 -15.41 -6.15
C LEU A 270 0.24 -16.42 -7.07
N ASN A 271 1.58 -16.40 -7.19
CA ASN A 271 2.32 -17.45 -7.88
C ASN A 271 2.24 -18.78 -7.12
N LEU A 272 2.33 -18.75 -5.78
CA LEU A 272 2.11 -19.94 -4.96
C LEU A 272 0.68 -20.47 -5.14
N LEU A 273 -0.33 -19.60 -5.10
CA LEU A 273 -1.72 -19.98 -5.39
C LEU A 273 -1.85 -20.62 -6.76
N GLY A 274 -1.26 -20.04 -7.81
CA GLY A 274 -1.26 -20.61 -9.16
C GLY A 274 -0.67 -22.02 -9.21
N LYS A 275 0.47 -22.26 -8.54
CA LYS A 275 1.07 -23.59 -8.44
C LYS A 275 0.19 -24.58 -7.68
N MET A 276 -0.52 -24.13 -6.65
CA MET A 276 -1.48 -24.97 -5.92
C MET A 276 -2.68 -25.34 -6.81
N MET A 277 -3.22 -24.36 -7.55
CA MET A 277 -4.33 -24.59 -8.49
C MET A 277 -3.93 -25.54 -9.62
N ASP A 278 -2.69 -25.48 -10.10
CA ASP A 278 -2.15 -26.40 -11.11
C ASP A 278 -2.18 -27.85 -10.63
N LYS A 279 -1.78 -28.09 -9.37
CA LYS A 279 -1.86 -29.43 -8.75
C LYS A 279 -3.29 -29.93 -8.54
N MET A 280 -4.27 -29.04 -8.55
CA MET A 280 -5.69 -29.37 -8.44
C MET A 280 -6.38 -29.48 -9.81
N GLU A 281 -5.64 -29.35 -10.92
CA GLU A 281 -6.19 -29.30 -12.29
C GLU A 281 -7.19 -28.14 -12.49
N LEU A 282 -6.98 -27.04 -11.75
CA LEU A 282 -7.79 -25.82 -11.78
C LEU A 282 -7.02 -24.60 -12.32
N ALA A 283 -5.78 -24.77 -12.80
CA ALA A 283 -4.96 -23.70 -13.38
C ALA A 283 -5.37 -23.36 -14.82
N ASP A 284 -6.60 -22.90 -15.01
CA ASP A 284 -7.16 -22.50 -16.31
C ASP A 284 -7.09 -20.98 -16.56
N GLY A 285 -6.38 -20.25 -15.69
CA GLY A 285 -6.23 -18.80 -15.79
C GLY A 285 -7.41 -18.02 -15.21
N ARG A 286 -8.31 -18.65 -14.43
CA ARG A 286 -9.39 -17.97 -13.70
C ARG A 286 -8.93 -17.06 -12.56
N VAL A 287 -7.69 -17.17 -12.11
CA VAL A 287 -7.07 -16.20 -11.19
C VAL A 287 -5.84 -15.60 -11.87
N ARG A 288 -5.82 -14.28 -12.05
CA ARG A 288 -4.69 -13.58 -12.68
C ARG A 288 -4.20 -12.43 -11.81
N PHE A 289 -2.89 -12.25 -11.80
CA PHE A 289 -2.26 -11.07 -11.24
C PHE A 289 -1.64 -10.25 -12.37
N VAL A 290 -2.12 -9.04 -12.57
CA VAL A 290 -1.58 -8.10 -13.56
C VAL A 290 -0.85 -6.98 -12.83
N GLN A 291 0.33 -6.66 -13.36
CA GLN A 291 1.16 -5.57 -12.84
C GLN A 291 1.22 -4.45 -13.87
N ILE A 292 0.73 -3.27 -13.49
CA ILE A 292 0.61 -2.08 -14.34
C ILE A 292 1.53 -0.99 -13.78
N GLY A 293 2.38 -0.44 -14.65
CA GLY A 293 3.34 0.60 -14.30
C GLY A 293 2.93 1.99 -14.79
N THR A 294 3.79 2.98 -14.55
CA THR A 294 3.53 4.39 -14.90
C THR A 294 3.25 4.61 -16.38
N GLN A 295 3.87 3.79 -17.24
CA GLN A 295 3.81 3.92 -18.70
C GLN A 295 2.71 3.07 -19.36
N ASP A 296 1.99 2.27 -18.58
CA ASP A 296 1.00 1.30 -19.08
C ASP A 296 -0.43 1.89 -19.16
N ARG A 297 -0.55 3.18 -19.50
CA ARG A 297 -1.86 3.87 -19.57
C ARG A 297 -2.81 3.14 -20.54
N GLY A 298 -4.06 2.91 -20.12
CA GLY A 298 -5.07 2.22 -20.92
C GLY A 298 -4.92 0.69 -20.96
N ARG A 299 -3.82 0.12 -20.43
CA ARG A 299 -3.59 -1.33 -20.45
C ARG A 299 -4.64 -2.10 -19.64
N ILE A 300 -5.17 -1.51 -18.57
CA ILE A 300 -6.17 -2.17 -17.71
C ILE A 300 -7.39 -2.64 -18.50
N ARG A 301 -7.84 -1.88 -19.50
CA ARG A 301 -8.95 -2.25 -20.38
C ARG A 301 -8.66 -3.54 -21.13
N LEU A 302 -7.46 -3.64 -21.70
CA LEU A 302 -7.05 -4.84 -22.45
C LEU A 302 -6.97 -6.06 -21.52
N GLU A 303 -6.42 -5.91 -20.32
CA GLU A 303 -6.34 -7.00 -19.33
C GLU A 303 -7.75 -7.48 -18.92
N MET A 304 -8.69 -6.55 -18.78
CA MET A 304 -10.07 -6.84 -18.43
C MET A 304 -10.82 -7.57 -19.54
N ASP A 305 -10.73 -7.07 -20.77
CA ASP A 305 -11.37 -7.67 -21.95
C ASP A 305 -10.80 -9.09 -22.20
N ASN A 306 -9.46 -9.24 -22.16
CA ASN A 306 -8.78 -10.54 -22.29
C ASN A 306 -9.20 -11.55 -21.20
N MET A 307 -9.43 -11.07 -19.97
CA MET A 307 -9.88 -11.93 -18.87
C MET A 307 -11.32 -12.42 -19.12
N LEU A 308 -12.23 -11.52 -19.49
CA LEU A 308 -13.63 -11.86 -19.76
C LEU A 308 -13.77 -12.81 -20.95
N GLU A 309 -13.00 -12.60 -22.02
CA GLU A 309 -12.96 -13.52 -23.17
C GLU A 309 -12.48 -14.92 -22.75
N THR A 310 -11.43 -15.01 -21.94
CA THR A 310 -10.94 -16.31 -21.46
C THR A 310 -12.02 -17.03 -20.62
N LEU A 311 -12.68 -16.31 -19.71
CA LEU A 311 -13.74 -16.87 -18.88
C LEU A 311 -14.97 -17.31 -19.70
N ALA A 312 -15.30 -16.59 -20.77
CA ALA A 312 -16.37 -16.98 -21.67
C ALA A 312 -16.07 -18.33 -22.34
N LEU A 313 -14.85 -18.52 -22.85
CA LEU A 313 -14.40 -19.77 -23.45
C LEU A 313 -14.44 -20.94 -22.45
N LEU A 314 -14.00 -20.73 -21.20
CA LEU A 314 -14.06 -21.76 -20.16
C LEU A 314 -15.50 -22.19 -19.84
N LYS A 315 -16.46 -21.25 -19.88
CA LYS A 315 -17.89 -21.54 -19.70
C LYS A 315 -18.54 -22.29 -20.87
N GLU A 316 -17.98 -22.21 -22.07
CA GLU A 316 -18.49 -22.97 -23.22
C GLU A 316 -18.10 -24.44 -23.16
N VAL A 317 -16.97 -24.75 -22.49
CA VAL A 317 -16.40 -26.09 -22.39
C VAL A 317 -16.87 -26.85 -21.14
N ALA A 318 -17.31 -26.14 -20.09
CA ALA A 318 -17.80 -26.69 -18.81
C ALA A 318 -19.29 -27.04 -18.83
#